data_AF-A0A7Y4V7X0-F1
#
_entry.id   AF-A0A7Y4V7X0-F1
#
_cell.length_a   1.000
_cell.length_b   1.000
_cell.length_c   1.000
_cell.angle_alpha   90.00
_cell.angle_beta   90.00
_cell.angle_gamma   90.00
#
_symmetry.space_group_name_H-M   'P 1'
#
loop_
_entity.id
_entity.type
_entity.pdbx_description
1 polymer ?
#
loop_
_entity_poly.entity_id
_entity_poly.type
_entity_poly.pdbx_seq_one_letter_code
_entity_poly.pdbx_strand_id
1 'polypeptide(L)'
;EVHINKDLIEWVSNLVRATRSGSSEVKYVNEWVRWGAGPRAGQAMILTAKARALLSGRFAVTQDDIQHVAYPVLRHRILMNFKAESEGITSDSVTKHLLGNIEIKKAL
;
A
#
# COMPACT_ATOMS: atom_id res chain seq x y z
N GLU A 1 15.33 -18.13 -4.59
CA GLU A 1 14.67 -16.82 -4.78
C GLU A 1 13.28 -16.88 -4.16
N VAL A 2 12.76 -15.83 -3.52
CA VAL A 2 11.38 -15.81 -3.00
C VAL A 2 10.43 -15.39 -4.12
N HIS A 3 9.46 -16.26 -4.42
CA HIS A 3 8.49 -16.06 -5.49
C HIS A 3 7.35 -15.12 -5.07
N ILE A 4 6.83 -14.35 -6.02
CA ILE A 4 5.65 -13.50 -5.86
C ILE A 4 4.76 -13.64 -7.10
N ASN A 5 3.46 -13.82 -6.89
CA ASN A 5 2.49 -13.92 -7.98
C ASN A 5 2.31 -12.55 -8.66
N LYS A 6 2.12 -12.55 -9.98
CA LYS A 6 1.80 -11.37 -10.80
C LYS A 6 0.59 -10.61 -10.25
N ASP A 7 -0.46 -11.30 -9.79
CA ASP A 7 -1.65 -10.66 -9.22
C ASP A 7 -1.30 -9.79 -8.00
N LEU A 8 -0.35 -10.24 -7.17
CA LEU A 8 0.12 -9.47 -6.01
C LEU A 8 0.97 -8.28 -6.44
N ILE A 9 1.78 -8.41 -7.49
CA ILE A 9 2.55 -7.28 -8.05
C ILE A 9 1.59 -6.21 -8.59
N GLU A 10 0.55 -6.63 -9.30
CA GLU A 10 -0.46 -5.72 -9.84
C GLU A 10 -1.25 -5.05 -8.72
N TRP A 11 -1.64 -5.80 -7.70
CA TRP A 11 -2.29 -5.27 -6.52
C TRP A 11 -1.44 -4.22 -5.78
N VAL A 12 -0.13 -4.46 -5.58
CA VAL A 12 0.80 -3.46 -5.03
C VAL A 12 0.84 -2.20 -5.90
N SER A 13 0.87 -2.36 -7.22
CA SER A 13 0.84 -1.24 -8.16
C SER A 13 -0.44 -0.41 -8.03
N ASN A 14 -1.58 -1.09 -7.88
CA ASN A 14 -2.88 -0.46 -7.68
C ASN A 14 -2.99 0.24 -6.32
N LEU A 15 -2.50 -0.37 -5.23
CA LEU A 15 -2.39 0.28 -3.92
C LEU A 15 -1.60 1.59 -4.00
N VAL A 16 -0.41 1.56 -4.63
CA VAL A 16 0.43 2.76 -4.76
C VAL A 16 -0.26 3.83 -5.61
N ARG A 17 -0.91 3.46 -6.72
CA ARG A 17 -1.70 4.42 -7.52
C ARG A 17 -2.85 5.02 -6.73
N ALA A 18 -3.57 4.20 -5.97
CA ALA A 18 -4.71 4.63 -5.17
C ALA A 18 -4.33 5.58 -4.03
N THR A 19 -3.05 5.76 -3.70
CA THR A 19 -2.62 6.78 -2.72
C THR A 19 -2.69 8.21 -3.27
N ARG A 20 -2.90 8.40 -4.58
CA ARG A 20 -2.90 9.73 -5.21
C ARG A 20 -4.28 10.39 -5.13
N SER A 21 -4.35 11.53 -4.46
CA SER A 21 -5.55 12.34 -4.36
C SER A 21 -6.01 12.87 -5.72
N GLY A 22 -7.33 12.96 -5.92
CA GLY A 22 -7.97 13.48 -7.13
C GLY A 22 -8.30 12.41 -8.18
N SER A 23 -7.60 11.27 -8.17
CA SER A 23 -7.86 10.13 -9.05
C SER A 23 -8.00 8.80 -8.32
N SER A 24 -7.99 8.81 -6.98
CA SER A 24 -8.18 7.60 -6.19
C SER A 24 -9.64 7.15 -6.24
N GLU A 25 -9.85 5.84 -6.39
CA GLU A 25 -11.17 5.22 -6.17
C GLU A 25 -11.56 5.18 -4.68
N VAL A 26 -10.59 5.36 -3.77
CA VAL A 26 -10.81 5.39 -2.33
C VAL A 26 -11.13 6.82 -1.90
N LYS A 27 -12.40 7.12 -1.64
CA LYS A 27 -12.88 8.46 -1.22
C LYS A 27 -12.07 9.05 -0.05
N TYR A 28 -11.69 8.21 0.91
CA TYR A 28 -10.89 8.61 2.06
C TYR A 28 -9.53 9.20 1.67
N VAL A 29 -8.90 8.70 0.60
CA VAL A 29 -7.64 9.26 0.09
C VAL A 29 -7.88 10.66 -0.48
N ASN A 30 -8.93 10.82 -1.29
CA ASN A 30 -9.24 12.11 -1.92
C ASN A 30 -9.57 13.20 -0.89
N GLU A 31 -10.10 12.81 0.27
CA GLU A 31 -10.44 13.73 1.34
C GLU A 31 -9.21 14.17 2.17
N TRP A 32 -8.29 13.25 2.49
CA TRP A 32 -7.26 13.49 3.51
C TRP A 32 -5.84 13.61 2.96
N VAL A 33 -5.57 13.10 1.77
CA VAL A 33 -4.22 13.09 1.19
C VAL A 33 -3.99 14.34 0.35
N ARG A 34 -2.82 14.96 0.55
CA ARG A 34 -2.30 16.05 -0.28
C ARG A 34 -1.40 15.52 -1.40
N TRP A 35 -0.57 14.53 -1.09
CA TRP A 35 0.36 13.95 -2.07
C TRP A 35 0.56 12.45 -1.82
N GLY A 36 0.35 11.65 -2.87
CA GLY A 36 0.46 10.19 -2.82
C GLY A 36 1.87 9.66 -3.03
N ALA A 37 2.03 8.35 -2.82
CA ALA A 37 3.28 7.65 -2.97
C ALA A 37 3.71 7.50 -4.45
N GLY A 38 5.03 7.50 -4.66
CA GLY A 38 5.66 7.21 -5.95
C GLY A 38 5.99 5.73 -6.17
N PRO A 39 6.53 5.36 -7.36
CA PRO A 39 6.82 3.96 -7.71
C PRO A 39 7.80 3.25 -6.77
N ARG A 40 8.64 4.00 -6.04
CA ARG A 40 9.57 3.46 -5.04
C ARG A 40 8.85 2.80 -3.86
N ALA A 41 7.62 3.22 -3.55
CA ALA A 41 6.80 2.56 -2.54
C ALA A 41 6.47 1.12 -2.95
N GLY A 42 6.10 0.89 -4.22
CA GLY A 42 5.80 -0.45 -4.71
C GLY A 42 7.03 -1.36 -4.70
N GLN A 43 8.19 -0.85 -5.14
CA GLN A 43 9.45 -1.58 -5.07
C GLN A 43 9.82 -1.96 -3.64
N ALA A 44 9.72 -1.02 -2.70
CA ALA A 44 9.99 -1.27 -1.28
C ALA A 44 9.02 -2.30 -0.69
N MET A 45 7.73 -2.22 -1.02
CA MET A 45 6.71 -3.15 -0.56
C MET A 45 6.98 -4.58 -1.05
N ILE A 46 7.35 -4.76 -2.33
CA ILE A 46 7.70 -6.09 -2.88
C ILE A 46 8.96 -6.65 -2.21
N LEU A 47 10.02 -5.85 -2.09
CA LEU A 47 11.28 -6.31 -1.51
C LEU A 47 11.11 -6.71 -0.03
N THR A 48 10.41 -5.88 0.74
CA THR A 48 10.16 -6.13 2.16
C THR A 48 9.17 -7.28 2.38
N ALA A 49 8.17 -7.46 1.52
CA ALA A 49 7.29 -8.63 1.58
C ALA A 49 8.06 -9.93 1.30
N LYS A 50 8.98 -9.94 0.32
CA LYS A 50 9.87 -11.08 0.08
C LYS A 50 10.76 -11.37 1.29
N ALA A 51 11.33 -10.34 1.91
CA ALA A 51 12.13 -10.50 3.12
C ALA A 51 11.30 -11.07 4.28
N ARG A 52 10.08 -10.59 4.49
CA ARG A 52 9.16 -11.10 5.53
C ARG A 52 8.77 -12.56 5.30
N ALA A 53 8.46 -12.94 4.07
CA ALA A 53 8.17 -14.32 3.71
C ALA A 53 9.37 -15.24 4.04
N LEU A 54 10.58 -14.82 3.66
CA LEU A 54 11.82 -15.57 3.93
C LEU A 54 12.08 -15.72 5.43
N LEU A 55 11.94 -14.63 6.20
CA LEU A 55 12.07 -14.66 7.67
C LEU A 55 11.02 -15.57 8.33
N SER A 56 9.89 -15.81 7.67
CA SER A 56 8.85 -16.75 8.10
C SER A 56 9.06 -18.17 7.59
N GLY A 57 10.21 -18.49 6.98
CA GLY A 57 10.52 -19.81 6.42
C GLY A 57 9.74 -20.15 5.14
N ARG A 58 9.06 -19.17 4.51
CA ARG A 58 8.27 -19.35 3.28
C ARG A 58 9.04 -18.84 2.08
N PHE A 59 8.94 -19.56 0.97
CA PHE A 59 9.54 -19.17 -0.32
C PHE A 59 8.54 -18.52 -1.29
N ALA A 60 7.36 -18.16 -0.80
CA ALA A 60 6.32 -17.46 -1.54
C ALA A 60 5.70 -16.35 -0.69
N VAL A 61 5.57 -15.16 -1.30
CA VAL A 61 4.89 -14.00 -0.72
C VAL A 61 3.39 -14.25 -0.64
N THR A 62 2.79 -13.93 0.51
CA THR A 62 1.33 -13.91 0.69
C THR A 62 0.80 -12.48 0.71
N GLN A 63 -0.52 -12.34 0.63
CA GLN A 63 -1.20 -11.06 0.81
C GLN A 63 -0.89 -10.45 2.20
N ASP A 64 -0.83 -11.27 3.25
CA ASP A 64 -0.51 -10.81 4.61
C ASP A 64 0.87 -10.13 4.67
N ASP A 65 1.87 -10.68 3.97
CA ASP A 65 3.21 -10.09 3.95
C ASP A 65 3.17 -8.65 3.45
N ILE A 66 2.43 -8.42 2.36
CA ILE A 66 2.26 -7.11 1.72
C ILE A 66 1.45 -6.18 2.63
N GLN A 67 0.35 -6.65 3.21
CA GLN A 67 -0.48 -5.86 4.15
C GLN A 67 0.34 -5.38 5.34
N HIS A 68 1.20 -6.24 5.88
CA HIS A 68 2.03 -5.90 7.02
C HIS A 68 3.08 -4.84 6.70
N VAL A 69 3.79 -4.99 5.58
CA VAL A 69 4.84 -4.02 5.18
C VAL A 69 4.26 -2.74 4.59
N ALA A 70 2.99 -2.71 4.20
CA ALA A 70 2.37 -1.52 3.62
C ALA A 70 2.38 -0.33 4.59
N TYR A 71 2.11 -0.55 5.88
CA TYR A 71 2.12 0.50 6.90
C TYR A 71 3.48 1.21 6.98
N PRO A 72 4.60 0.54 7.32
CA PRO A 72 5.90 1.22 7.40
C PRO A 72 6.38 1.78 6.06
N VAL A 73 6.00 1.17 4.93
CA VAL A 73 6.36 1.69 3.60
C VAL A 73 5.63 2.99 3.28
N LEU A 74 4.33 3.10 3.59
CA LEU A 74 3.48 4.24 3.21
C LEU A 74 3.51 5.38 4.23
N ARG A 75 3.81 5.11 5.51
CA ARG A 75 3.76 6.09 6.61
C ARG A 75 4.46 7.41 6.29
N HIS A 76 5.64 7.35 5.68
CA HIS A 76 6.45 8.52 5.33
C HIS A 76 6.42 8.86 3.82
N ARG A 77 5.50 8.24 3.06
CA ARG A 77 5.37 8.41 1.60
C ARG A 77 4.03 8.99 1.17
N ILE A 78 3.11 9.18 2.11
CA ILE A 78 1.83 9.86 1.92
C ILE A 78 1.90 11.16 2.73
N LEU A 79 1.72 12.28 2.05
CA LEU A 79 1.62 13.58 2.70
C LEU A 79 0.15 13.90 2.94
N MET A 80 -0.20 14.14 4.21
CA MET A 80 -1.55 14.51 4.63
C MET A 80 -1.83 16.00 4.31
N ASN A 81 -3.10 16.37 4.19
CA ASN A 81 -3.50 17.78 4.05
C ASN A 81 -3.72 18.45 5.42
N PHE A 82 -3.87 19.78 5.44
CA PHE A 82 -4.05 20.54 6.68
C PHE A 82 -5.33 20.15 7.46
N LYS A 83 -6.38 19.73 6.74
CA LYS A 83 -7.62 19.25 7.35
C LYS A 83 -7.36 17.97 8.15
N ALA A 84 -6.61 17.03 7.57
CA ALA A 84 -6.21 15.78 8.22
C ALA A 84 -5.41 16.03 9.49
N GLU A 85 -4.46 16.97 9.47
CA GLU A 85 -3.67 17.33 10.67
C GLU A 85 -4.55 17.84 11.81
N SER A 86 -5.53 18.71 11.48
CA SER A 86 -6.48 19.26 12.45
C SER A 86 -7.39 18.19 13.08
N GLU A 87 -7.71 17.14 12.32
CA GLU A 87 -8.59 16.05 12.75
C GLU A 87 -7.84 14.81 13.26
N GLY A 88 -6.50 14.87 13.34
CA GLY A 88 -5.68 13.75 13.80
C GLY A 88 -5.68 12.54 12.85
N ILE A 89 -6.00 12.74 11.57
CA ILE A 89 -5.97 11.70 10.55
C ILE A 89 -4.53 11.48 10.08
N THR A 90 -4.11 10.21 10.07
CA THR A 90 -2.72 9.84 9.78
C THR A 90 -2.59 9.05 8.47
N SER A 91 -1.36 8.95 7.97
CA SER A 91 -1.02 8.06 6.84
C SER A 91 -1.36 6.59 7.13
N ASP A 92 -1.27 6.15 8.40
CA ASP A 92 -1.68 4.80 8.79
C ASP A 92 -3.21 4.62 8.69
N SER A 93 -4.00 5.65 9.03
CA SER A 93 -5.45 5.65 8.80
C SER A 93 -5.76 5.49 7.32
N VAL A 94 -5.09 6.26 6.46
CA VAL A 94 -5.22 6.15 4.99
C VAL A 94 -4.81 4.77 4.50
N THR A 95 -3.72 4.22 5.00
CA THR A 95 -3.22 2.89 4.63
C THR A 95 -4.24 1.80 4.98
N LYS A 96 -4.88 1.88 6.15
CA LYS A 96 -5.96 0.98 6.54
C LYS A 96 -7.13 1.04 5.55
N HIS A 97 -7.55 2.23 5.14
CA HIS A 97 -8.61 2.40 4.15
C HIS A 97 -8.21 1.87 2.76
N LEU A 98 -6.98 2.10 2.32
CA LEU A 98 -6.45 1.54 1.06
C LEU A 98 -6.52 0.00 1.07
N LEU A 99 -5.99 -0.64 2.11
CA LEU A 99 -5.97 -2.10 2.22
C LEU A 99 -7.38 -2.72 2.29
N GLY A 100 -8.38 -1.97 2.77
CA GLY A 100 -9.77 -2.42 2.85
C GLY A 100 -10.62 -2.15 1.61
N ASN A 101 -10.15 -1.33 0.65
CA ASN A 101 -10.94 -0.95 -0.54
C ASN A 101 -10.30 -1.42 -1.86
N ILE A 102 -8.98 -1.65 -1.88
CA ILE A 102 -8.29 -2.13 -3.08
C ILE A 102 -8.20 -3.65 -3.04
N GLU A 103 -8.97 -4.30 -3.91
CA GLU A 103 -9.00 -5.76 -4.01
C GLU A 103 -7.96 -6.31 -4.99
N ILE A 104 -7.58 -7.58 -4.78
CA ILE A 104 -6.74 -8.32 -5.73
C ILE A 104 -7.63 -8.75 -6.89
N LYS A 105 -7.37 -8.19 -8.08
CA LYS A 105 -7.97 -8.68 -9.32
C LYS A 105 -7.23 -9.94 -9.74
N LYS A 106 -7.90 -11.09 -9.71
CA LYS A 106 -7.36 -12.33 -10.27
C LYS A 106 -7.38 -12.22 -11.79
N ALA A 107 -6.25 -12.50 -12.44
CA ALA A 107 -6.27 -12.72 -13.88
C ALA A 107 -7.17 -13.92 -14.21
N LEU A 108 -8.09 -13.75 -15.16
CA LEU A 108 -8.93 -14.81 -15.72
C LEU A 108 -8.09 -15.81 -16.53
#